data_AF-A0A1F5NNH0-F1
#
_entry.id   AF-A0A1F5NNH0-F1
#
_cell.length_a   1.000
_cell.length_b   1.000
_cell.length_c   1.000
_cell.angle_alpha   90.00
_cell.angle_beta   90.00
_cell.angle_gamma   90.00
#
_symmetry.space_group_name_H-M   'P 1'
#
loop_
_entity.id
_entity.type
_entity.pdbx_description
1 polymer ?
#
loop_
_entity_poly.entity_id
_entity_poly.type
_entity_poly.pdbx_seq_one_letter_code
_entity_poly.pdbx_strand_id
1 'polypeptide(L)'
;MSLVLSLVLMFSTVKPAKAFYLEVPEFFKVAVKYLKSKSAIAQEGGTVAPAPSSDPTFQPSQPPPPPSDQPPAMPPPVQPPQDGGTSNDQQFQDLRQGAQQMDTNLRKFDSMMKDSERSGREINPNVRDNFNQARDMVNKSKSAQGPQDLEGVDVEKLDRSMESLDESRQEIAQQEQRLKSMRRNLSGMERGVTMFEKQVARLAKQGITVPENASAAIQKIKDAITKIKETEDADEADEVMQELPELMDALNESRQELEMLSRWPQTLKQLDRELKRFTQELKRSKTIVDRLAKKEIDLSQTYTMFEEAVNKLKAVRDEAVEKVKSGNGQEAFELIENDFFGQMQDVWEHQRVIQMMSNLGRFTSEFKRGVSDAERTISSLKRKKIATSDLESILAEVKTKGEEVKALLKTSPVDEEAVMSLLQELEDLRQQFEDRRSELTGDEEARPWEGGKQNFKAVELPSGLNQFIKKEPTSELIQ
;
A
#
# COMPACT_ATOMS: atom_id res chain seq x y z
N MET A 1 -29.58 72.70 -14.63
CA MET A 1 -29.69 71.96 -15.90
C MET A 1 -29.59 70.49 -15.57
N SER A 2 -30.52 69.58 -15.83
CA SER A 2 -31.90 69.55 -16.34
C SER A 2 -32.42 68.16 -15.90
N LEU A 3 -33.59 68.07 -15.24
CA LEU A 3 -34.86 67.50 -15.76
C LEU A 3 -34.73 66.01 -16.19
N VAL A 4 -35.59 65.02 -15.90
CA VAL A 4 -36.99 64.95 -15.44
C VAL A 4 -37.35 63.45 -15.27
N LEU A 5 -38.06 63.08 -14.18
CA LEU A 5 -39.41 62.49 -14.16
C LEU A 5 -39.65 61.14 -14.89
N SER A 6 -40.06 60.09 -14.15
CA SER A 6 -41.40 59.49 -14.32
C SER A 6 -41.66 58.29 -13.41
N LEU A 7 -42.86 58.34 -12.85
CA LEU A 7 -43.57 57.41 -11.99
C LEU A 7 -44.21 56.28 -12.83
N VAL A 8 -44.01 55.01 -12.46
CA VAL A 8 -44.94 53.91 -12.82
C VAL A 8 -45.16 53.01 -11.62
N LEU A 9 -46.38 53.13 -11.07
CA LEU A 9 -47.02 52.18 -10.18
C LEU A 9 -47.33 50.89 -10.95
N MET A 10 -46.78 49.77 -10.48
CA MET A 10 -47.27 48.43 -10.80
C MET A 10 -47.35 47.64 -9.49
N PHE A 11 -48.55 47.63 -8.90
CA PHE A 11 -48.93 46.67 -7.87
C PHE A 11 -48.97 45.28 -8.53
N SER A 12 -47.89 44.53 -8.36
CA SER A 12 -47.89 43.09 -8.56
C SER A 12 -48.07 42.41 -7.20
N THR A 13 -49.10 41.59 -7.08
CA THR A 13 -49.36 40.71 -5.94
C THR A 13 -48.24 39.68 -5.84
N VAL A 14 -47.21 39.98 -5.05
CA VAL A 14 -46.16 39.03 -4.70
C VAL A 14 -46.73 38.07 -3.66
N LYS A 15 -46.92 36.80 -4.07
CA LYS A 15 -47.20 35.68 -3.17
C LYS A 15 -46.12 35.65 -2.07
N PRO A 16 -46.46 35.33 -0.80
CA PRO A 16 -45.47 35.23 0.25
C PRO A 16 -44.42 34.19 -0.14
N ALA A 17 -43.15 34.63 -0.16
CA ALA A 17 -42.02 33.74 -0.34
C ALA A 17 -42.02 32.74 0.82
N LYS A 18 -42.01 31.46 0.46
CA LYS A 18 -41.82 30.35 1.41
C LYS A 18 -40.56 30.62 2.23
N ALA A 19 -40.67 30.38 3.53
CA ALA A 19 -39.61 30.52 4.51
C ALA A 19 -38.28 29.97 3.96
N PHE A 20 -37.25 30.82 4.01
CA PHE A 20 -35.87 30.39 3.87
C PHE A 20 -35.56 29.49 5.08
N TYR A 21 -35.65 28.17 4.90
CA TYR A 21 -34.90 27.26 5.76
C TYR A 21 -33.42 27.55 5.53
N LEU A 22 -32.75 28.09 6.53
CA LEU A 22 -31.31 27.91 6.68
C LEU A 22 -31.10 26.42 6.94
N GLU A 23 -31.08 25.61 5.88
CA GLU A 23 -30.53 24.26 5.98
C GLU A 23 -29.07 24.41 6.40
N VAL A 24 -28.80 24.12 7.68
CA VAL A 24 -27.45 23.87 8.16
C VAL A 24 -26.90 22.77 7.25
N PRO A 25 -25.88 23.06 6.41
CA PRO A 25 -25.36 22.08 5.47
C PRO A 25 -25.00 20.79 6.19
N GLU A 26 -25.34 19.63 5.63
CA GLU A 26 -25.11 18.31 6.28
C GLU A 26 -23.68 18.12 6.80
N PHE A 27 -22.67 18.75 6.16
CA PHE A 27 -21.29 18.69 6.63
C PHE A 27 -21.08 19.31 8.03
N PHE A 28 -21.87 20.33 8.41
CA PHE A 28 -21.83 20.92 9.76
C PHE A 28 -22.41 19.96 10.81
N LYS A 29 -23.49 19.24 10.48
CA LYS A 29 -24.07 18.23 11.38
C LYS A 29 -23.12 17.06 11.59
N VAL A 30 -22.43 16.63 10.53
CA VAL A 30 -21.41 15.57 10.61
C VAL A 30 -20.20 16.02 11.45
N ALA A 31 -19.75 17.27 11.32
CA ALA A 31 -18.64 17.81 12.10
C ALA A 31 -18.94 17.90 13.61
N VAL A 32 -20.14 18.35 13.98
CA VAL A 32 -20.58 18.39 15.39
C VAL A 32 -20.73 16.97 15.96
N LYS A 33 -21.20 16.01 15.16
CA LYS A 33 -21.29 14.60 15.55
C LYS A 33 -19.90 13.97 15.73
N TYR A 34 -18.92 14.35 14.90
CA TYR A 34 -17.53 13.90 15.01
C TYR A 34 -16.84 14.46 16.27
N LEU A 35 -17.07 15.72 16.60
CA LEU A 35 -16.59 16.37 17.83
C LEU A 35 -17.17 15.72 19.09
N LYS A 36 -18.47 15.40 19.12
CA LYS A 36 -19.09 14.67 20.24
C LYS A 36 -18.60 13.21 20.36
N SER A 37 -18.22 12.57 19.25
CA SER A 37 -17.69 11.19 19.30
C SER A 37 -16.26 11.12 19.81
N LYS A 38 -15.44 12.17 19.60
CA LYS A 38 -14.04 12.19 20.06
C LYS A 38 -13.89 12.56 21.54
N SER A 39 -14.80 13.33 22.12
CA SER A 39 -14.77 13.60 23.57
C SER A 39 -15.17 12.39 24.43
N ALA A 40 -15.80 11.37 23.82
CA ALA A 40 -16.20 10.12 24.50
C ALA A 40 -15.17 8.98 24.40
N ILE A 41 -14.08 9.14 23.63
CA ILE A 41 -13.10 8.07 23.35
C ILE A 41 -11.75 8.31 24.06
N ALA A 42 -11.61 9.37 24.88
CA ALA A 42 -10.36 9.67 25.59
C ALA A 42 -10.20 9.01 26.97
N GLN A 43 -11.14 8.18 27.42
CA GLN A 43 -10.99 7.35 28.62
C GLN A 43 -11.60 5.98 28.38
N GLU A 44 -10.77 5.04 27.93
CA GLU A 44 -10.75 3.65 28.44
C GLU A 44 -9.62 2.90 27.73
N GLY A 45 -8.57 2.61 28.51
CA GLY A 45 -7.55 1.64 28.12
C GLY A 45 -8.18 0.26 28.07
N GLY A 46 -8.30 -0.29 26.86
CA GLY A 46 -8.76 -1.65 26.63
C GLY A 46 -7.82 -2.33 25.64
N THR A 47 -7.12 -3.34 26.13
CA THR A 47 -6.28 -4.28 25.39
C THR A 47 -7.02 -4.82 24.16
N VAL A 48 -6.60 -4.39 22.97
CA VAL A 48 -7.13 -4.89 21.71
C VAL A 48 -6.55 -6.29 21.47
N ALA A 49 -7.42 -7.29 21.52
CA ALA A 49 -7.11 -8.66 21.15
C ALA A 49 -6.65 -8.73 19.68
N PRO A 50 -5.65 -9.58 19.34
CA PRO A 50 -5.19 -9.70 17.96
C PRO A 50 -6.30 -10.29 17.08
N ALA A 51 -6.47 -9.71 15.90
CA ALA A 51 -7.37 -10.18 14.86
C ALA A 51 -7.04 -11.63 14.47
N PRO A 52 -8.05 -12.46 14.12
CA PRO A 52 -7.80 -13.79 13.60
C PRO A 52 -7.00 -13.70 12.31
N SER A 53 -5.82 -14.33 12.32
CA SER A 53 -4.96 -14.55 11.17
C SER A 53 -5.70 -15.40 10.14
N SER A 54 -6.27 -14.76 9.11
CA SER A 54 -6.66 -15.43 7.88
C SER A 54 -5.41 -15.60 7.02
N ASP A 55 -4.60 -16.59 7.38
CA ASP A 55 -3.45 -17.05 6.61
C ASP A 55 -3.97 -18.08 5.58
N PRO A 56 -4.01 -17.78 4.27
CA PRO A 56 -4.20 -18.82 3.28
C PRO A 56 -2.88 -19.58 3.19
N THR A 57 -2.80 -20.70 3.91
CA THR A 57 -1.72 -21.67 3.78
C THR A 57 -1.68 -22.16 2.33
N PHE A 58 -0.84 -21.53 1.51
CA PHE A 58 -0.48 -22.05 0.19
C PHE A 58 0.41 -23.29 0.44
N GLN A 59 -0.23 -24.46 0.55
CA GLN A 59 0.46 -25.73 0.36
C GLN A 59 1.02 -25.75 -1.06
N PRO A 60 2.34 -25.91 -1.27
CA PRO A 60 2.83 -26.31 -2.57
C PRO A 60 2.32 -27.73 -2.81
N SER A 61 1.38 -27.86 -3.75
CA SER A 61 0.94 -29.14 -4.29
C SER A 61 2.16 -29.90 -4.80
N GLN A 62 2.64 -30.85 -4.00
CA GLN A 62 3.55 -31.89 -4.46
C GLN A 62 2.87 -32.66 -5.61
N PRO A 63 3.55 -32.91 -6.73
CA PRO A 63 3.05 -33.87 -7.70
C PRO A 63 2.95 -35.25 -7.03
N PRO A 64 1.90 -36.04 -7.30
CA PRO A 64 1.78 -37.40 -6.78
C PRO A 64 2.97 -38.24 -7.26
N PRO A 65 3.53 -39.12 -6.41
CA PRO A 65 4.49 -40.12 -6.89
C PRO A 65 3.79 -41.03 -7.91
N PRO A 66 4.46 -41.45 -8.99
CA PRO A 66 3.88 -42.40 -9.92
C PRO A 66 3.60 -43.74 -9.20
N PRO A 67 2.49 -44.42 -9.54
CA PRO A 67 2.13 -45.70 -8.94
C PRO A 67 3.21 -46.73 -9.24
N SER A 68 3.74 -47.31 -8.16
CA SER A 68 4.61 -48.47 -8.19
C SER A 68 3.75 -49.71 -8.41
N ASP A 69 3.63 -50.14 -9.66
CA ASP A 69 3.14 -51.47 -10.02
C ASP A 69 3.99 -51.99 -11.18
N GLN A 70 5.21 -52.39 -10.86
CA GLN A 70 5.92 -53.39 -11.65
C GLN A 70 5.89 -54.70 -10.85
N PRO A 71 5.40 -55.80 -11.45
CA PRO A 71 5.41 -57.10 -10.81
C PRO A 71 6.88 -57.53 -10.54
N PRO A 72 7.13 -58.32 -9.48
CA PRO A 72 8.48 -58.82 -9.21
C PRO A 72 8.93 -59.64 -10.43
N ALA A 73 9.98 -59.15 -11.10
CA ALA A 73 10.67 -59.94 -12.11
C ALA A 73 11.18 -61.20 -11.41
N MET A 74 10.67 -62.35 -11.85
CA MET A 74 11.08 -63.66 -11.36
C MET A 74 12.62 -63.77 -11.45
N PRO A 75 13.28 -64.38 -10.46
CA PRO A 75 14.70 -64.67 -10.57
C PRO A 75 14.92 -65.54 -11.83
N PRO A 76 15.97 -65.27 -12.62
CA PRO A 76 16.31 -66.15 -13.74
C PRO A 76 16.53 -67.58 -13.22
N PRO A 77 16.14 -68.60 -14.00
CA PRO A 77 16.29 -69.98 -13.60
C PRO A 77 17.76 -70.28 -13.33
N VAL A 78 18.05 -70.77 -12.13
CA VAL A 78 19.33 -71.36 -11.75
C VAL A 78 19.58 -72.52 -12.72
N GLN A 79 20.46 -72.29 -13.69
CA GLN A 79 20.97 -73.35 -14.54
C GLN A 79 21.82 -74.30 -13.67
N PRO A 80 21.65 -75.62 -13.83
CA PRO A 80 22.51 -76.58 -13.13
C PRO A 80 23.97 -76.38 -13.57
N PRO A 81 24.96 -76.63 -12.69
CA PRO A 81 26.36 -76.58 -13.06
C PRO A 81 26.61 -77.63 -14.15
N GLN A 82 26.84 -77.17 -15.38
CA GLN A 82 27.40 -78.02 -16.42
C GLN A 82 28.86 -78.25 -16.08
N ASP A 83 29.08 -79.39 -15.43
CA ASP A 83 30.35 -80.07 -15.33
C ASP A 83 30.78 -80.46 -16.76
N GLY A 84 31.89 -79.90 -17.23
CA GLY A 84 32.40 -80.13 -18.59
C GLY A 84 33.49 -79.15 -18.94
N GLY A 85 34.73 -79.62 -18.97
CA GLY A 85 35.94 -78.81 -19.08
C GLY A 85 35.85 -77.73 -20.16
N THR A 86 35.78 -76.48 -19.72
CA THR A 86 36.09 -75.31 -20.53
C THR A 86 37.54 -75.42 -20.97
N SER A 87 37.76 -75.65 -22.26
CA SER A 87 39.05 -75.42 -22.90
C SER A 87 39.56 -74.03 -22.49
N ASN A 88 40.83 -73.95 -22.09
CA ASN A 88 41.55 -72.71 -21.79
C ASN A 88 41.34 -71.61 -22.86
N ASP A 89 41.03 -72.00 -24.10
CA ASP A 89 40.72 -71.10 -25.21
C ASP A 89 39.46 -70.25 -25.01
N GLN A 90 38.44 -70.76 -24.32
CA GLN A 90 37.19 -70.02 -24.09
C GLN A 90 37.36 -68.96 -23.01
N GLN A 91 38.03 -69.29 -21.91
CA GLN A 91 38.44 -68.31 -20.88
C GLN A 91 39.36 -67.24 -21.47
N PHE A 92 40.27 -67.60 -22.38
CA PHE A 92 41.13 -66.64 -23.06
C PHE A 92 40.33 -65.69 -23.99
N GLN A 93 39.32 -66.18 -24.70
CA GLN A 93 38.43 -65.33 -25.49
C GLN A 93 37.59 -64.39 -24.61
N ASP A 94 37.05 -64.88 -23.49
CA ASP A 94 36.27 -64.06 -22.55
C ASP A 94 37.14 -62.96 -21.92
N LEU A 95 38.38 -63.28 -21.55
CA LEU A 95 39.34 -62.32 -21.03
C LEU A 95 39.70 -61.25 -22.08
N ARG A 96 39.84 -61.65 -23.34
CA ARG A 96 40.10 -60.72 -24.46
C ARG A 96 38.90 -59.82 -24.75
N GLN A 97 37.67 -60.32 -24.64
CA GLN A 97 36.46 -59.51 -24.75
C GLN A 97 36.31 -58.54 -23.56
N GLY A 98 36.60 -59.00 -22.34
CA GLY A 98 36.64 -58.15 -21.14
C GLY A 98 37.66 -57.02 -21.26
N ALA A 99 38.87 -57.33 -21.74
CA ALA A 99 39.91 -56.33 -21.98
C ALA A 99 39.50 -55.26 -23.01
N GLN A 100 38.70 -55.61 -24.03
CA GLN A 100 38.15 -54.63 -24.98
C GLN A 100 37.12 -53.69 -24.33
N GLN A 101 36.28 -54.20 -23.44
CA GLN A 101 35.34 -53.38 -22.68
C GLN A 101 36.09 -52.46 -21.69
N MET A 102 37.10 -52.99 -21.01
CA MET A 102 37.97 -52.21 -20.11
C MET A 102 38.73 -51.11 -20.86
N ASP A 103 39.29 -51.38 -22.05
CA ASP A 103 39.91 -50.35 -22.92
C ASP A 103 38.93 -49.22 -23.24
N THR A 104 37.66 -49.55 -23.52
CA THR A 104 36.62 -48.53 -23.77
C THR A 104 36.33 -47.69 -22.54
N ASN A 105 36.28 -48.29 -21.36
CA ASN A 105 36.06 -47.58 -20.10
C ASN A 105 37.26 -46.71 -19.71
N LEU A 106 38.49 -47.21 -19.87
CA LEU A 106 39.72 -46.45 -19.65
C LEU A 106 39.83 -45.27 -20.62
N ARG A 107 39.40 -45.39 -21.88
CA ARG A 107 39.36 -44.25 -22.81
C ARG A 107 38.35 -43.18 -22.39
N LYS A 108 37.18 -43.59 -21.89
CA LYS A 108 36.20 -42.64 -21.33
C LYS A 108 36.76 -41.94 -20.10
N PHE A 109 37.42 -42.69 -19.21
CA PHE A 109 38.06 -42.15 -18.02
C PHE A 109 39.22 -41.21 -18.39
N ASP A 110 40.05 -41.54 -19.39
CA ASP A 110 41.10 -40.67 -19.93
C ASP A 110 40.52 -39.35 -20.45
N SER A 111 39.38 -39.40 -21.14
CA SER A 111 38.67 -38.19 -21.57
C SER A 111 38.22 -37.38 -20.35
N MET A 112 37.59 -38.02 -19.36
CA MET A 112 37.13 -37.34 -18.14
C MET A 112 38.30 -36.73 -17.36
N MET A 113 39.42 -37.43 -17.23
CA MET A 113 40.63 -36.91 -16.60
C MET A 113 41.19 -35.71 -17.37
N LYS A 114 41.30 -35.79 -18.70
CA LYS A 114 41.78 -34.68 -19.51
C LYS A 114 40.84 -33.47 -19.46
N ASP A 115 39.54 -33.71 -19.43
CA ASP A 115 38.55 -32.65 -19.29
C ASP A 115 38.65 -32.03 -17.88
N SER A 116 38.86 -32.86 -16.85
CA SER A 116 39.11 -32.44 -15.47
C SER A 116 40.39 -31.60 -15.32
N GLU A 117 41.46 -31.97 -16.00
CA GLU A 117 42.73 -31.22 -15.99
C GLU A 117 42.67 -29.93 -16.80
N ARG A 118 41.94 -29.96 -17.92
CA ARG A 118 41.64 -28.74 -18.68
C ARG A 118 40.78 -27.79 -17.87
N SER A 119 39.93 -28.33 -17.01
CA SER A 119 39.19 -27.58 -16.00
C SER A 119 40.04 -27.17 -14.79
N GLY A 120 41.37 -27.31 -14.83
CA GLY A 120 42.24 -26.87 -13.74
C GLY A 120 42.16 -27.69 -12.45
N ARG A 121 41.42 -28.81 -12.42
CA ARG A 121 41.38 -29.69 -11.25
C ARG A 121 42.66 -30.52 -11.17
N GLU A 122 43.27 -30.55 -10.00
CA GLU A 122 44.43 -31.38 -9.73
C GLU A 122 44.00 -32.84 -9.57
N ILE A 123 44.41 -33.69 -10.51
CA ILE A 123 44.19 -35.14 -10.40
C ILE A 123 45.25 -35.70 -9.48
N ASN A 124 44.82 -36.41 -8.43
CA ASN A 124 45.72 -37.07 -7.50
C ASN A 124 46.74 -37.94 -8.27
N PRO A 125 48.06 -37.76 -8.04
CA PRO A 125 49.11 -38.50 -8.75
C PRO A 125 48.90 -40.02 -8.73
N ASN A 126 48.39 -40.56 -7.62
CA ASN A 126 48.11 -41.98 -7.46
C ASN A 126 47.06 -42.50 -8.46
N VAL A 127 46.06 -41.67 -8.81
CA VAL A 127 45.01 -42.00 -9.78
C VAL A 127 45.61 -42.08 -11.19
N ARG A 128 46.55 -41.19 -11.50
CA ARG A 128 47.24 -41.18 -12.79
C ARG A 128 48.18 -42.37 -12.95
N ASP A 129 48.86 -42.74 -11.87
CA ASP A 129 49.70 -43.93 -11.82
C ASP A 129 48.85 -45.21 -11.94
N ASN A 130 47.73 -45.31 -11.21
CA ASN A 130 46.76 -46.40 -11.33
C ASN A 130 46.18 -46.49 -12.74
N PHE A 131 45.88 -45.36 -13.38
CA PHE A 131 45.38 -45.31 -14.75
C PHE A 131 46.41 -45.86 -15.75
N ASN A 132 47.66 -45.39 -15.68
CA ASN A 132 48.73 -45.87 -16.55
C ASN A 132 48.97 -47.36 -16.35
N GLN A 133 48.95 -47.81 -15.10
CA GLN A 133 49.14 -49.22 -14.75
C GLN A 133 48.00 -50.11 -15.28
N ALA A 134 46.74 -49.71 -15.10
CA ALA A 134 45.58 -50.42 -15.64
C ALA A 134 45.61 -50.45 -17.18
N ARG A 135 45.97 -49.33 -17.81
CA ARG A 135 46.12 -49.23 -19.28
C ARG A 135 47.19 -50.16 -19.82
N ASP A 136 48.33 -50.25 -19.17
CA ASP A 136 49.42 -51.14 -19.57
C ASP A 136 49.03 -52.62 -19.43
N MET A 137 48.32 -53.00 -18.36
CA MET A 137 47.83 -54.37 -18.18
C MET A 137 46.73 -54.75 -19.18
N VAL A 138 45.81 -53.83 -19.48
CA VAL A 138 44.77 -54.03 -20.50
C VAL A 138 45.40 -54.15 -21.90
N ASN A 139 46.41 -53.34 -22.22
CA ASN A 139 47.13 -53.44 -23.49
C ASN A 139 47.88 -54.77 -23.62
N LYS A 140 48.59 -55.22 -22.57
CA LYS A 140 49.24 -56.53 -22.54
C LYS A 140 48.25 -57.66 -22.76
N SER A 141 47.09 -57.61 -22.06
CA SER A 141 46.01 -58.60 -22.20
C SER A 141 45.38 -58.61 -23.60
N LYS A 142 45.32 -57.45 -24.27
CA LYS A 142 44.80 -57.31 -25.64
C LYS A 142 45.76 -57.82 -26.70
N SER A 143 47.07 -57.70 -26.47
CA SER A 143 48.15 -58.12 -27.38
C SER A 143 48.61 -59.57 -27.19
N ALA A 144 48.22 -60.22 -26.09
CA ALA A 144 48.54 -61.63 -25.83
C ALA A 144 48.08 -62.53 -26.98
N GLN A 145 48.96 -63.41 -27.46
CA GLN A 145 48.68 -64.40 -28.50
C GLN A 145 48.40 -65.78 -27.91
N GLY A 146 48.74 -65.99 -26.63
CA GLY A 146 48.35 -67.19 -25.88
C GLY A 146 48.41 -66.99 -24.35
N PRO A 147 48.03 -68.01 -23.56
CA PRO A 147 47.99 -67.95 -22.09
C PRO A 147 49.33 -67.64 -21.42
N GLN A 148 50.44 -67.97 -22.09
CA GLN A 148 51.81 -67.73 -21.60
C GLN A 148 52.16 -66.23 -21.59
N ASP A 149 51.56 -65.43 -22.48
CA ASP A 149 51.77 -63.97 -22.54
C ASP A 149 51.05 -63.23 -21.40
N LEU A 150 50.16 -63.92 -20.69
CA LEU A 150 49.36 -63.39 -19.58
C LEU A 150 50.00 -63.66 -18.20
N GLU A 151 51.07 -64.44 -18.11
CA GLU A 151 51.72 -64.83 -16.86
C GLU A 151 52.31 -63.63 -16.08
N GLY A 152 52.46 -62.48 -16.73
CA GLY A 152 52.87 -61.20 -16.13
C GLY A 152 51.75 -60.21 -15.83
N VAL A 153 50.48 -60.59 -16.00
CA VAL A 153 49.31 -59.74 -15.67
C VAL A 153 48.86 -60.08 -14.25
N ASP A 154 49.19 -59.21 -13.31
CA ASP A 154 48.73 -59.32 -11.92
C ASP A 154 47.26 -58.88 -11.83
N VAL A 155 46.35 -59.87 -11.87
CA VAL A 155 44.90 -59.65 -11.87
C VAL A 155 44.44 -58.94 -10.59
N GLU A 156 45.02 -59.27 -9.43
CA GLU A 156 44.66 -58.63 -8.15
C GLU A 156 45.06 -57.15 -8.15
N LYS A 157 46.20 -56.83 -8.75
CA LYS A 157 46.66 -55.45 -8.89
C LYS A 157 45.88 -54.67 -9.95
N LEU A 158 45.42 -55.34 -11.02
CA LEU A 158 44.48 -54.76 -11.99
C LEU A 158 43.15 -54.42 -11.33
N ASP A 159 42.57 -55.34 -10.56
CA ASP A 159 41.30 -55.14 -9.86
C ASP A 159 41.39 -53.96 -8.88
N ARG A 160 42.46 -53.87 -8.07
CA ARG A 160 42.68 -52.72 -7.17
C ARG A 160 42.85 -51.40 -7.91
N SER A 161 43.57 -51.39 -9.04
CA SER A 161 43.70 -50.18 -9.85
C SER A 161 42.35 -49.78 -10.47
N MET A 162 41.55 -50.74 -10.92
CA MET A 162 40.21 -50.48 -11.47
C MET A 162 39.24 -49.96 -10.39
N GLU A 163 39.27 -50.53 -9.18
CA GLU A 163 38.48 -50.07 -8.03
C GLU A 163 38.83 -48.61 -7.67
N SER A 164 40.12 -48.28 -7.54
CA SER A 164 40.57 -46.91 -7.29
C SER A 164 40.19 -45.93 -8.41
N LEU A 165 40.25 -46.35 -9.67
CA LEU A 165 39.83 -45.52 -10.81
C LEU A 165 38.32 -45.29 -10.82
N ASP A 166 37.53 -46.30 -10.46
CA ASP A 166 36.08 -46.17 -10.35
C ASP A 166 35.69 -45.27 -9.17
N GLU A 167 36.38 -45.33 -8.03
CA GLU A 167 36.21 -44.39 -6.91
C GLU A 167 36.48 -42.95 -7.35
N SER A 168 37.65 -42.68 -7.96
CA SER A 168 37.98 -41.34 -8.46
C SER A 168 37.03 -40.86 -9.56
N ARG A 169 36.55 -41.78 -10.41
CA ARG A 169 35.53 -41.46 -11.42
C ARG A 169 34.22 -41.01 -10.76
N GLN A 170 33.81 -41.69 -9.70
CA GLN A 170 32.61 -41.32 -8.96
C GLN A 170 32.79 -39.96 -8.28
N GLU A 171 33.94 -39.69 -7.66
CA GLU A 171 34.24 -38.41 -7.02
C GLU A 171 34.22 -37.25 -8.03
N ILE A 172 34.91 -37.38 -9.17
CA ILE A 172 34.94 -36.35 -10.23
C ILE A 172 33.52 -36.08 -10.75
N ALA A 173 32.75 -37.13 -11.01
CA ALA A 173 31.37 -37.01 -11.50
C ALA A 173 30.44 -36.38 -10.46
N GLN A 174 30.60 -36.72 -9.17
CA GLN A 174 29.83 -36.12 -8.08
C GLN A 174 30.15 -34.64 -7.92
N GLN A 175 31.43 -34.25 -7.96
CA GLN A 175 31.85 -32.85 -7.90
C GLN A 175 31.33 -32.04 -9.10
N GLU A 176 31.40 -32.58 -10.32
CA GLU A 176 30.85 -31.92 -11.51
C GLU A 176 29.33 -31.74 -11.41
N GLN A 177 28.61 -32.79 -10.97
CA GLN A 177 27.17 -32.72 -10.75
C GLN A 177 26.82 -31.69 -9.66
N ARG A 178 27.59 -31.64 -8.59
CA ARG A 178 27.44 -30.67 -7.50
C ARG A 178 27.61 -29.25 -8.03
N LEU A 179 28.71 -28.94 -8.71
CA LEU A 179 28.95 -27.63 -9.31
C LEU A 179 27.87 -27.23 -10.32
N LYS A 180 27.45 -28.16 -11.18
CA LYS A 180 26.38 -27.92 -12.15
C LYS A 180 25.06 -27.60 -11.46
N SER A 181 24.73 -28.32 -10.37
CA SER A 181 23.55 -28.04 -9.57
C SER A 181 23.63 -26.67 -8.87
N MET A 182 24.79 -26.32 -8.34
CA MET A 182 25.06 -25.05 -7.69
C MET A 182 24.91 -23.88 -8.68
N ARG A 183 25.58 -23.94 -9.83
CA ARG A 183 25.45 -22.95 -10.91
C ARG A 183 24.01 -22.80 -11.40
N ARG A 184 23.24 -23.90 -11.47
CA ARG A 184 21.81 -23.86 -11.82
C ARG A 184 21.00 -23.12 -10.76
N ASN A 185 21.25 -23.39 -9.47
CA ASN A 185 20.56 -22.71 -8.37
C ASN A 185 20.89 -21.21 -8.32
N LEU A 186 22.14 -20.84 -8.60
CA LEU A 186 22.57 -19.43 -8.65
C LEU A 186 21.89 -18.60 -9.75
N SER A 187 21.41 -19.22 -10.83
CA SER A 187 20.73 -18.49 -11.90
C SER A 187 19.46 -17.76 -11.43
N GLY A 188 18.78 -18.29 -10.42
CA GLY A 188 17.63 -17.61 -9.79
C GLY A 188 18.07 -16.40 -8.97
N MET A 189 19.16 -16.56 -8.21
CA MET A 189 19.75 -15.51 -7.38
C MET A 189 20.28 -14.35 -8.22
N GLU A 190 20.99 -14.64 -9.32
CA GLU A 190 21.49 -13.64 -10.27
C GLU A 190 20.36 -12.78 -10.84
N ARG A 191 19.23 -13.39 -11.20
CA ARG A 191 18.04 -12.65 -11.66
C ARG A 191 17.50 -11.75 -10.56
N GLY A 192 17.43 -12.24 -9.32
CA GLY A 192 17.02 -11.45 -8.16
C GLY A 192 17.91 -10.22 -7.95
N VAL A 193 19.23 -10.43 -7.94
CA VAL A 193 20.25 -9.37 -7.77
C VAL A 193 20.16 -8.35 -8.90
N THR A 194 19.95 -8.80 -10.14
CA THR A 194 19.75 -7.90 -11.30
C THR A 194 18.48 -7.04 -11.15
N MET A 195 17.41 -7.56 -10.54
CA MET A 195 16.21 -6.78 -10.26
C MET A 195 16.45 -5.72 -9.18
N PHE A 196 17.21 -6.05 -8.13
CA PHE A 196 17.66 -5.07 -7.13
C PHE A 196 18.53 -3.98 -7.73
N GLU A 197 19.49 -4.34 -8.58
CA GLU A 197 20.34 -3.38 -9.29
C GLU A 197 19.51 -2.40 -10.14
N LYS A 198 18.48 -2.90 -10.83
CA LYS A 198 17.53 -2.05 -11.57
C LYS A 198 16.72 -1.13 -10.66
N GLN A 199 16.30 -1.59 -9.48
CA GLN A 199 15.59 -0.77 -8.50
C GLN A 199 16.50 0.34 -7.97
N VAL A 200 17.73 0.02 -7.58
CA VAL A 200 18.77 0.97 -7.16
C VAL A 200 19.01 2.02 -8.25
N ALA A 201 19.23 1.59 -9.49
CA ALA A 201 19.42 2.51 -10.61
C ALA A 201 18.20 3.41 -10.87
N ARG A 202 16.98 2.91 -10.64
CA ARG A 202 15.76 3.72 -10.77
C ARG A 202 15.66 4.77 -9.67
N LEU A 203 15.98 4.42 -8.43
CA LEU A 203 16.03 5.37 -7.30
C LEU A 203 17.09 6.46 -7.53
N ALA A 204 18.29 6.06 -7.96
CA ALA A 204 19.36 7.00 -8.29
C ALA A 204 18.95 7.98 -9.40
N LYS A 205 18.26 7.50 -10.46
CA LYS A 205 17.70 8.37 -11.52
C LYS A 205 16.65 9.35 -11.02
N GLN A 206 16.00 9.06 -9.90
CA GLN A 206 15.04 9.94 -9.24
C GLN A 206 15.71 10.92 -8.27
N GLY A 207 17.05 10.91 -8.17
CA GLY A 207 17.80 11.74 -7.23
C GLY A 207 17.72 11.27 -5.79
N ILE A 208 17.33 10.00 -5.57
CA ILE A 208 17.31 9.36 -4.26
C ILE A 208 18.66 8.69 -4.05
N THR A 209 19.34 9.05 -2.96
CA THR A 209 20.61 8.41 -2.61
C THR A 209 20.32 7.05 -2.02
N VAL A 210 20.93 6.04 -2.63
CA VAL A 210 20.79 4.65 -2.19
C VAL A 210 21.81 4.39 -1.08
N PRO A 211 21.40 3.72 0.01
CA PRO A 211 22.31 3.31 1.08
C PRO A 211 23.53 2.55 0.54
N GLU A 212 24.72 2.90 1.04
CA GLU A 212 25.99 2.35 0.55
C GLU A 212 26.08 0.83 0.79
N ASN A 213 25.57 0.36 1.94
CA ASN A 213 25.44 -1.06 2.29
C ASN A 213 24.68 -1.85 1.20
N ALA A 214 23.59 -1.30 0.65
CA ALA A 214 22.81 -1.95 -0.39
C ALA A 214 23.62 -2.15 -1.68
N SER A 215 24.32 -1.10 -2.11
CA SER A 215 25.13 -1.15 -3.34
C SER A 215 26.35 -2.07 -3.18
N ALA A 216 26.99 -2.04 -2.00
CA ALA A 216 28.11 -2.91 -1.67
C ALA A 216 27.68 -4.39 -1.60
N ALA A 217 26.54 -4.70 -0.97
CA ALA A 217 26.02 -6.07 -0.89
C ALA A 217 25.67 -6.63 -2.27
N ILE A 218 24.99 -5.85 -3.12
CA ILE A 218 24.69 -6.23 -4.51
C ILE A 218 25.99 -6.57 -5.27
N GLN A 219 27.02 -5.74 -5.14
CA GLN A 219 28.28 -5.97 -5.85
C GLN A 219 28.99 -7.22 -5.35
N LYS A 220 29.12 -7.41 -4.03
CA LYS A 220 29.73 -8.63 -3.45
C LYS A 220 29.00 -9.90 -3.86
N ILE A 221 27.67 -9.87 -3.91
CA ILE A 221 26.88 -11.00 -4.39
C ILE A 221 27.17 -11.28 -5.88
N LYS A 222 27.28 -10.25 -6.72
CA LYS A 222 27.63 -10.42 -8.14
C LYS A 222 29.02 -11.01 -8.31
N ASP A 223 29.99 -10.57 -7.50
CA ASP A 223 31.36 -11.07 -7.53
C ASP A 223 31.40 -12.54 -7.09
N ALA A 224 30.68 -12.90 -6.01
CA ALA A 224 30.54 -14.29 -5.54
C ALA A 224 29.88 -15.20 -6.59
N ILE A 225 28.79 -14.76 -7.23
CA ILE A 225 28.13 -15.51 -8.31
C ILE A 225 29.09 -15.72 -9.49
N THR A 226 29.87 -14.69 -9.85
CA THR A 226 30.84 -14.77 -10.93
C THR A 226 31.94 -15.77 -10.58
N LYS A 227 32.49 -15.69 -9.37
CA LYS A 227 33.50 -16.62 -8.85
C LYS A 227 33.01 -18.07 -8.88
N ILE A 228 31.77 -18.36 -8.48
CA ILE A 228 31.20 -19.73 -8.52
C ILE A 228 30.96 -20.21 -9.97
N LYS A 229 30.63 -19.30 -10.88
CA LYS A 229 30.45 -19.66 -12.30
C LYS A 229 31.77 -19.95 -13.00
N GLU A 230 32.83 -19.27 -12.59
CA GLU A 230 34.16 -19.37 -13.19
C GLU A 230 35.02 -20.47 -12.53
N THR A 231 34.87 -20.72 -11.22
CA THR A 231 35.61 -21.78 -10.54
C THR A 231 35.20 -23.16 -11.04
N GLU A 232 36.19 -24.02 -11.19
CA GLU A 232 36.04 -25.39 -11.65
C GLU A 232 36.15 -26.39 -10.49
N ASP A 233 36.54 -25.90 -9.32
CA ASP A 233 36.62 -26.64 -8.06
C ASP A 233 35.30 -26.54 -7.29
N ALA A 234 34.77 -27.69 -6.87
CA ALA A 234 33.53 -27.75 -6.11
C ALA A 234 33.71 -27.19 -4.70
N ASP A 235 34.86 -27.42 -4.08
CA ASP A 235 35.10 -27.04 -2.69
C ASP A 235 35.32 -25.52 -2.59
N GLU A 236 36.05 -24.91 -3.52
CA GLU A 236 36.14 -23.44 -3.61
C GLU A 236 34.76 -22.81 -3.83
N ALA A 237 33.91 -23.42 -4.67
CA ALA A 237 32.56 -22.93 -4.88
C ALA A 237 31.69 -23.02 -3.62
N ASP A 238 31.87 -24.07 -2.80
CA ASP A 238 31.17 -24.20 -1.52
C ASP A 238 31.61 -23.17 -0.49
N GLU A 239 32.90 -22.85 -0.44
CA GLU A 239 33.41 -21.77 0.43
C GLU A 239 32.76 -20.43 0.07
N VAL A 240 32.71 -20.09 -1.22
CA VAL A 240 32.05 -18.86 -1.68
C VAL A 240 30.55 -18.90 -1.44
N MET A 241 29.92 -20.08 -1.59
CA MET A 241 28.50 -20.26 -1.25
C MET A 241 28.19 -20.04 0.23
N GLN A 242 29.15 -20.29 1.14
CA GLN A 242 28.96 -20.05 2.57
C GLN A 242 28.97 -18.56 2.93
N GLU A 243 29.56 -17.70 2.09
CA GLU A 243 29.52 -16.24 2.27
C GLU A 243 28.18 -15.63 1.82
N LEU A 244 27.46 -16.31 0.90
CA LEU A 244 26.23 -15.78 0.31
C LEU A 244 25.09 -15.52 1.32
N PRO A 245 24.82 -16.38 2.33
CA PRO A 245 23.80 -16.11 3.34
C PRO A 245 23.97 -14.77 4.04
N GLU A 246 25.19 -14.44 4.51
CA GLU A 246 25.47 -13.17 5.19
C GLU A 246 25.27 -11.98 4.25
N LEU A 247 25.72 -12.10 2.99
CA LEU A 247 25.51 -11.06 1.99
C LEU A 247 24.03 -10.88 1.64
N MET A 248 23.27 -11.96 1.60
CA MET A 248 21.83 -11.95 1.34
C MET A 248 21.05 -11.36 2.51
N ASP A 249 21.49 -11.59 3.75
CA ASP A 249 20.91 -10.96 4.94
C ASP A 249 21.15 -9.44 4.90
N ALA A 250 22.38 -9.00 4.60
CA ALA A 250 22.70 -7.58 4.41
C ALA A 250 21.88 -6.93 3.27
N LEU A 251 21.67 -7.67 2.17
CA LEU A 251 20.80 -7.23 1.08
C LEU A 251 19.33 -7.18 1.51
N ASN A 252 18.87 -8.10 2.35
CA ASN A 252 17.49 -8.16 2.81
C ASN A 252 17.15 -7.04 3.81
N GLU A 253 18.08 -6.63 4.66
CA GLU A 253 17.95 -5.41 5.47
C GLU A 253 17.81 -4.18 4.56
N SER A 254 18.72 -4.06 3.58
CA SER A 254 18.69 -2.99 2.59
C SER A 254 17.41 -3.00 1.73
N ARG A 255 16.81 -4.16 1.50
CA ARG A 255 15.57 -4.31 0.72
C ARG A 255 14.42 -3.54 1.35
N GLN A 256 14.27 -3.60 2.67
CA GLN A 256 13.18 -2.90 3.36
C GLN A 256 13.31 -1.39 3.16
N GLU A 257 14.53 -0.87 3.29
CA GLU A 257 14.83 0.53 3.07
C GLU A 257 14.62 0.94 1.59
N LEU A 258 15.06 0.11 0.64
CA LEU A 258 14.82 0.32 -0.79
C LEU A 258 13.34 0.29 -1.16
N GLU A 259 12.54 -0.54 -0.49
CA GLU A 259 11.09 -0.58 -0.70
C GLU A 259 10.45 0.71 -0.18
N MET A 260 10.81 1.17 1.00
CA MET A 260 10.35 2.44 1.56
C MET A 260 10.74 3.61 0.64
N LEU A 261 12.00 3.70 0.22
CA LEU A 261 12.49 4.70 -0.72
C LEU A 261 11.79 4.64 -2.08
N SER A 262 11.35 3.45 -2.53
CA SER A 262 10.59 3.32 -3.79
C SER A 262 9.22 3.99 -3.75
N ARG A 263 8.64 4.18 -2.56
CA ARG A 263 7.37 4.89 -2.35
C ARG A 263 7.55 6.40 -2.32
N TRP A 264 8.78 6.88 -2.10
CA TRP A 264 9.12 8.31 -1.97
C TRP A 264 8.56 9.21 -3.08
N PRO A 265 8.67 8.89 -4.39
CA PRO A 265 8.17 9.77 -5.43
C PRO A 265 6.65 9.98 -5.37
N GLN A 266 5.92 8.96 -4.92
CA GLN A 266 4.47 9.06 -4.73
C GLN A 266 4.14 9.91 -3.51
N THR A 267 4.85 9.70 -2.40
CA THR A 267 4.72 10.51 -1.17
C THR A 267 4.99 11.98 -1.48
N LEU A 268 6.13 12.30 -2.12
CA LEU A 268 6.50 13.67 -2.48
C LEU A 268 5.42 14.34 -3.35
N LYS A 269 4.87 13.61 -4.33
CA LYS A 269 3.79 14.11 -5.17
C LYS A 269 2.50 14.39 -4.40
N GLN A 270 2.20 13.62 -3.35
CA GLN A 270 1.06 13.87 -2.47
C GLN A 270 1.30 15.12 -1.61
N LEU A 271 2.47 15.25 -0.99
CA LEU A 271 2.86 16.43 -0.22
C LEU A 271 2.77 17.71 -1.07
N ASP A 272 3.30 17.68 -2.30
CA ASP A 272 3.27 18.81 -3.22
C ASP A 272 1.84 19.22 -3.61
N ARG A 273 0.92 18.25 -3.72
CA ARG A 273 -0.49 18.53 -4.00
C ARG A 273 -1.18 19.20 -2.82
N GLU A 274 -0.95 18.71 -1.60
CA GLU A 274 -1.52 19.31 -0.39
C GLU A 274 -0.96 20.71 -0.14
N LEU A 275 0.36 20.91 -0.25
CA LEU A 275 0.98 22.24 -0.14
C LEU A 275 0.44 23.21 -1.19
N LYS A 276 0.23 22.75 -2.43
CA LYS A 276 -0.39 23.56 -3.49
C LYS A 276 -1.83 23.94 -3.12
N ARG A 277 -2.61 23.02 -2.56
CA ARG A 277 -3.97 23.27 -2.07
C ARG A 277 -3.96 24.31 -0.95
N PHE A 278 -3.11 24.15 0.07
CA PHE A 278 -2.99 25.13 1.16
C PHE A 278 -2.55 26.51 0.67
N THR A 279 -1.63 26.57 -0.29
CA THR A 279 -1.21 27.85 -0.91
C THR A 279 -2.37 28.55 -1.63
N GLN A 280 -3.26 27.79 -2.28
CA GLN A 280 -4.47 28.37 -2.89
C GLN A 280 -5.47 28.84 -1.82
N GLU A 281 -5.65 28.06 -0.75
CA GLU A 281 -6.49 28.43 0.38
C GLU A 281 -5.97 29.66 1.11
N LEU A 282 -4.66 29.84 1.28
CA LEU A 282 -4.06 31.07 1.82
C LEU A 282 -4.48 32.31 1.01
N LYS A 283 -4.42 32.25 -0.32
CA LYS A 283 -4.86 33.37 -1.18
C LYS A 283 -6.35 33.68 -1.01
N ARG A 284 -7.18 32.65 -0.88
CA ARG A 284 -8.63 32.80 -0.63
C ARG A 284 -8.89 33.39 0.76
N SER A 285 -8.24 32.85 1.79
CA SER A 285 -8.31 33.32 3.17
C SER A 285 -7.87 34.77 3.30
N LYS A 286 -6.80 35.18 2.61
CA LYS A 286 -6.39 36.60 2.56
C LYS A 286 -7.51 37.51 2.06
N THR A 287 -8.15 37.13 0.95
CA THR A 287 -9.28 37.89 0.39
C THR A 287 -10.47 37.95 1.36
N ILE A 288 -10.71 36.89 2.13
CA ILE A 288 -11.74 36.86 3.17
C ILE A 288 -11.37 37.82 4.31
N VAL A 289 -10.16 37.73 4.83
CA VAL A 289 -9.64 38.57 5.91
C VAL A 289 -9.71 40.05 5.51
N ASP A 290 -9.25 40.42 4.32
CA ASP A 290 -9.33 41.79 3.79
C ASP A 290 -10.77 42.31 3.70
N ARG A 291 -11.74 41.43 3.42
CA ARG A 291 -13.16 41.78 3.36
C ARG A 291 -13.78 41.91 4.75
N LEU A 292 -13.37 41.08 5.71
CA LEU A 292 -13.81 41.12 7.10
C LEU A 292 -13.24 42.33 7.84
N ALA A 293 -12.00 42.71 7.56
CA ALA A 293 -11.38 43.92 8.10
C ALA A 293 -12.18 45.18 7.75
N LYS A 294 -12.76 45.27 6.54
CA LYS A 294 -13.68 46.36 6.14
C LYS A 294 -14.98 46.40 6.96
N LYS A 295 -15.29 45.32 7.67
CA LYS A 295 -16.42 45.19 8.59
C LYS A 295 -15.99 45.27 10.06
N GLU A 296 -14.74 45.70 10.31
CA GLU A 296 -14.14 45.82 11.64
C GLU A 296 -13.98 44.46 12.37
N ILE A 297 -13.92 43.36 11.61
CA ILE A 297 -13.60 42.01 12.13
C ILE A 297 -12.15 41.71 11.75
N ASP A 298 -11.26 41.72 12.74
CA ASP A 298 -9.82 41.52 12.54
C ASP A 298 -9.42 40.05 12.72
N LEU A 299 -8.94 39.44 11.64
CA LEU A 299 -8.38 38.08 11.63
C LEU A 299 -6.95 38.05 11.12
N SER A 300 -6.25 39.18 11.17
CA SER A 300 -4.87 39.29 10.70
C SER A 300 -3.95 38.31 11.43
N GLN A 301 -4.08 38.18 12.75
CA GLN A 301 -3.29 37.23 13.54
C GLN A 301 -3.55 35.78 13.13
N THR A 302 -4.81 35.35 13.03
CA THR A 302 -5.17 33.98 12.60
C THR A 302 -4.66 33.69 11.20
N TYR A 303 -4.73 34.66 10.29
CA TYR A 303 -4.16 34.53 8.95
C TYR A 303 -2.64 34.36 8.97
N THR A 304 -1.93 35.15 9.79
CA THR A 304 -0.47 35.00 9.96
C THR A 304 -0.13 33.62 10.50
N MET A 305 -0.85 33.11 11.51
CA MET A 305 -0.65 31.74 12.02
C MET A 305 -0.92 30.67 10.96
N PHE A 306 -1.94 30.85 10.13
CA PHE A 306 -2.21 29.97 8.99
C PHE A 306 -1.04 29.98 7.97
N GLU A 307 -0.52 31.16 7.65
CA GLU A 307 0.63 31.31 6.74
C GLU A 307 1.90 30.68 7.31
N GLU A 308 2.19 30.91 8.60
CA GLU A 308 3.30 30.28 9.30
C GLU A 308 3.20 28.76 9.34
N ALA A 309 2.02 28.21 9.65
CA ALA A 309 1.81 26.77 9.68
C ALA A 309 2.02 26.12 8.30
N VAL A 310 1.53 26.75 7.22
CA VAL A 310 1.80 26.27 5.85
C VAL A 310 3.29 26.36 5.50
N ASN A 311 3.97 27.42 5.92
CA ASN A 311 5.41 27.58 5.71
C ASN A 311 6.22 26.53 6.48
N LYS A 312 5.80 26.14 7.69
CA LYS A 312 6.39 25.01 8.45
C LYS A 312 6.23 23.69 7.70
N LEU A 313 5.03 23.38 7.19
CA LEU A 313 4.81 22.17 6.37
C LEU A 313 5.72 22.14 5.14
N LYS A 314 5.92 23.29 4.50
CA LYS A 314 6.84 23.41 3.36
C LYS A 314 8.28 23.14 3.77
N ALA A 315 8.73 23.73 4.88
CA ALA A 315 10.07 23.52 5.41
C ALA A 315 10.32 22.03 5.75
N VAL A 316 9.37 21.38 6.41
CA VAL A 316 9.41 19.93 6.72
C VAL A 316 9.52 19.10 5.44
N ARG A 317 8.72 19.41 4.41
CA ARG A 317 8.79 18.71 3.11
C ARG A 317 10.19 18.89 2.48
N ASP A 318 10.74 20.09 2.50
CA ASP A 318 12.05 20.37 1.91
C ASP A 318 13.19 19.70 2.70
N GLU A 319 13.11 19.68 4.03
CA GLU A 319 14.05 18.95 4.89
C GLU A 319 13.99 17.44 4.65
N ALA A 320 12.79 16.85 4.53
CA ALA A 320 12.62 15.44 4.22
C ALA A 320 13.22 15.09 2.85
N VAL A 321 13.08 15.97 1.84
CA VAL A 321 13.75 15.80 0.53
C VAL A 321 15.27 15.77 0.67
N GLU A 322 15.86 16.64 1.49
CA GLU A 322 17.31 16.63 1.74
C GLU A 322 17.77 15.39 2.53
N LYS A 323 16.95 14.89 3.46
CA LYS A 323 17.20 13.63 4.17
C LYS A 323 17.23 12.42 3.21
N VAL A 324 16.28 12.33 2.28
CA VAL A 324 16.31 11.28 1.24
C VAL A 324 17.51 11.41 0.31
N LYS A 325 17.91 12.62 -0.06
CA LYS A 325 19.12 12.86 -0.87
C LYS A 325 20.42 12.56 -0.13
N SER A 326 20.42 12.59 1.20
CA SER A 326 21.59 12.24 2.02
C SER A 326 21.63 10.76 2.42
N GLY A 327 20.69 9.94 1.92
CA GLY A 327 20.61 8.51 2.25
C GLY A 327 19.93 8.22 3.59
N ASN A 328 19.37 9.22 4.26
CA ASN A 328 18.63 9.06 5.51
C ASN A 328 17.14 8.89 5.24
N GLY A 329 16.78 7.82 4.52
CA GLY A 329 15.42 7.58 4.05
C GLY A 329 14.41 7.49 5.21
N GLN A 330 14.77 6.73 6.25
CA GLN A 330 13.88 6.49 7.40
C GLN A 330 13.53 7.79 8.13
N GLU A 331 14.54 8.60 8.47
CA GLU A 331 14.34 9.90 9.13
C GLU A 331 13.45 10.84 8.29
N ALA A 332 13.55 10.78 6.96
CA ALA A 332 12.69 11.58 6.09
C ALA A 332 11.20 11.20 6.21
N PHE A 333 10.90 9.90 6.30
CA PHE A 333 9.53 9.42 6.49
C PHE A 333 9.00 9.73 7.89
N GLU A 334 9.84 9.58 8.92
CA GLU A 334 9.49 9.95 10.30
C GLU A 334 9.18 11.46 10.42
N LEU A 335 9.98 12.31 9.76
CA LEU A 335 9.75 13.77 9.72
C LEU A 335 8.40 14.09 9.06
N ILE A 336 8.03 13.38 7.99
CA ILE A 336 6.74 13.57 7.34
C ILE A 336 5.59 13.10 8.23
N GLU A 337 5.72 11.93 8.86
CA GLU A 337 4.68 11.37 9.71
C GLU A 337 4.41 12.26 10.93
N ASN A 338 5.48 12.63 11.63
CA ASN A 338 5.37 13.36 12.89
C ASN A 338 5.14 14.86 12.67
N ASP A 339 5.93 15.49 11.79
CA ASP A 339 5.90 16.95 11.68
C ASP A 339 4.97 17.41 10.56
N PHE A 340 5.00 16.79 9.38
CA PHE A 340 4.13 17.23 8.29
C PHE A 340 2.66 16.89 8.57
N PHE A 341 2.36 15.62 8.87
CA PHE A 341 0.98 15.21 9.14
C PHE A 341 0.52 15.59 10.55
N GLY A 342 1.41 15.62 11.54
CA GLY A 342 1.08 16.10 12.88
C GLY A 342 0.68 17.58 12.91
N GLN A 343 1.36 18.45 12.15
CA GLN A 343 1.05 19.89 12.09
C GLN A 343 -0.07 20.24 11.09
N MET A 344 -0.56 19.28 10.30
CA MET A 344 -1.63 19.52 9.34
C MET A 344 -2.94 19.93 10.01
N GLN A 345 -3.16 19.50 11.26
CA GLN A 345 -4.33 19.88 12.04
C GLN A 345 -4.39 21.40 12.28
N ASP A 346 -3.27 22.02 12.62
CA ASP A 346 -3.18 23.47 12.88
C ASP A 346 -3.55 24.28 11.63
N VAL A 347 -3.07 23.83 10.47
CA VAL A 347 -3.40 24.41 9.16
C VAL A 347 -4.90 24.38 8.90
N TRP A 348 -5.55 23.24 9.18
CA TRP A 348 -6.98 23.07 8.97
C TRP A 348 -7.80 23.86 9.98
N GLU A 349 -7.33 23.95 11.23
CA GLU A 349 -7.97 24.71 12.28
C GLU A 349 -8.01 26.19 11.92
N HIS A 350 -6.85 26.82 11.63
CA HIS A 350 -6.82 28.23 11.25
C HIS A 350 -7.63 28.52 9.96
N GLN A 351 -7.60 27.62 8.99
CA GLN A 351 -8.44 27.73 7.80
C GLN A 351 -9.94 27.70 8.17
N ARG A 352 -10.35 26.78 9.04
CA ARG A 352 -11.73 26.64 9.50
C ARG A 352 -12.22 27.91 10.21
N VAL A 353 -11.40 28.48 11.08
CA VAL A 353 -11.70 29.73 11.79
C VAL A 353 -11.99 30.87 10.81
N ILE A 354 -11.10 31.06 9.82
CA ILE A 354 -11.27 32.11 8.81
C ILE A 354 -12.56 31.89 8.00
N GLN A 355 -12.88 30.65 7.63
CA GLN A 355 -14.10 30.32 6.90
C GLN A 355 -15.36 30.54 7.74
N MET A 356 -15.34 30.13 9.01
CA MET A 356 -16.43 30.37 9.96
C MET A 356 -16.71 31.86 10.09
N MET A 357 -15.67 32.65 10.31
CA MET A 357 -15.78 34.10 10.43
C MET A 357 -16.21 34.76 9.10
N SER A 358 -15.87 34.18 7.95
CA SER A 358 -16.39 34.62 6.64
C SER A 358 -17.91 34.57 6.57
N ASN A 359 -18.48 33.45 7.06
CA ASN A 359 -19.92 33.25 7.11
C ASN A 359 -20.55 34.20 8.13
N LEU A 360 -19.95 34.33 9.31
CA LEU A 360 -20.38 35.29 10.34
C LEU A 360 -20.22 36.75 9.91
N GLY A 361 -19.33 37.06 8.96
CA GLY A 361 -19.26 38.39 8.38
C GLY A 361 -20.56 38.84 7.70
N ARG A 362 -21.47 37.92 7.35
CA ARG A 362 -22.82 38.24 6.84
C ARG A 362 -23.88 38.38 7.94
N PHE A 363 -23.56 37.95 9.15
CA PHE A 363 -24.45 37.96 10.31
C PHE A 363 -25.11 39.32 10.49
N THR A 364 -24.35 40.42 10.53
CA THR A 364 -24.92 41.76 10.77
C THR A 364 -26.00 42.15 9.77
N SER A 365 -25.84 41.81 8.48
CA SER A 365 -26.86 42.09 7.45
C SER A 365 -28.07 41.18 7.55
N GLU A 366 -27.85 39.89 7.82
CA GLU A 366 -28.92 38.90 7.95
C GLU A 366 -29.73 39.12 9.22
N PHE A 367 -29.06 39.40 10.33
CA PHE A 367 -29.63 39.76 11.61
C PHE A 367 -30.51 41.02 11.52
N LYS A 368 -30.01 42.11 10.93
CA LYS A 368 -30.81 43.33 10.71
C LYS A 368 -32.07 43.08 9.88
N ARG A 369 -31.95 42.23 8.85
CA ARG A 369 -33.10 41.83 8.02
C ARG A 369 -34.09 41.00 8.83
N GLY A 370 -33.63 40.00 9.59
CA GLY A 370 -34.46 39.16 10.45
C GLY A 370 -35.22 39.98 11.50
N VAL A 371 -34.53 40.92 12.17
CA VAL A 371 -35.15 41.87 13.11
C VAL A 371 -36.23 42.71 12.41
N SER A 372 -35.95 43.25 11.22
CA SER A 372 -36.93 44.05 10.47
C SER A 372 -38.17 43.22 10.05
N ASP A 373 -37.97 41.96 9.67
CA ASP A 373 -39.06 41.06 9.30
C ASP A 373 -39.90 40.64 10.52
N ALA A 374 -39.26 40.44 11.69
CA ALA A 374 -39.94 40.23 12.97
C ALA A 374 -40.77 41.46 13.39
N GLU A 375 -40.23 42.68 13.27
CA GLU A 375 -40.95 43.93 13.56
C GLU A 375 -42.18 44.12 12.66
N ARG A 376 -42.06 43.78 11.37
CA ARG A 376 -43.19 43.80 10.41
C ARG A 376 -44.27 42.79 10.81
N THR A 377 -43.86 41.61 11.26
CA THR A 377 -44.77 40.57 11.75
C THR A 377 -45.54 41.05 12.97
N ILE A 378 -44.84 41.58 13.99
CA ILE A 378 -45.47 42.17 15.19
C ILE A 378 -46.43 43.30 14.79
N SER A 379 -46.03 44.18 13.88
CA SER A 379 -46.87 45.28 13.39
C SER A 379 -48.14 44.78 12.69
N SER A 380 -48.04 43.70 11.92
CA SER A 380 -49.18 43.04 11.27
C SER A 380 -50.17 42.46 12.30
N LEU A 381 -49.65 41.77 13.33
CA LEU A 381 -50.46 41.21 14.42
C LEU A 381 -51.15 42.31 15.25
N LYS A 382 -50.45 43.41 15.55
CA LYS A 382 -51.05 44.59 16.21
C LYS A 382 -52.19 45.20 15.41
N ARG A 383 -52.03 45.30 14.07
CA ARG A 383 -53.13 45.77 13.18
C ARG A 383 -54.35 44.84 13.22
N LYS A 384 -54.12 43.55 13.43
CA LYS A 384 -55.18 42.54 13.68
C LYS A 384 -55.70 42.54 15.14
N LYS A 385 -55.22 43.45 15.99
CA LYS A 385 -55.56 43.56 17.43
C LYS A 385 -55.22 42.31 18.25
N ILE A 386 -54.21 41.54 17.83
CA ILE A 386 -53.66 40.41 18.61
C ILE A 386 -52.65 40.96 19.62
N ALA A 387 -52.63 40.41 20.84
CA ALA A 387 -51.67 40.81 21.87
C ALA A 387 -50.26 40.30 21.54
N THR A 388 -49.27 41.20 21.45
CA THR A 388 -47.90 40.88 21.00
C THR A 388 -46.82 41.12 22.04
N SER A 389 -47.17 41.29 23.32
CA SER A 389 -46.19 41.65 24.38
C SER A 389 -45.02 40.67 24.46
N ASP A 390 -45.29 39.38 24.36
CA ASP A 390 -44.28 38.34 24.52
C ASP A 390 -43.31 38.32 23.32
N LEU A 391 -43.84 38.50 22.11
CA LEU A 391 -43.02 38.64 20.89
C LEU A 391 -42.13 39.88 20.94
N GLU A 392 -42.61 40.98 21.52
CA GLU A 392 -41.81 42.20 21.71
C GLU A 392 -40.69 41.98 22.72
N SER A 393 -40.94 41.24 23.81
CA SER A 393 -39.93 40.85 24.79
C SER A 393 -38.85 39.96 24.16
N ILE A 394 -39.25 38.89 23.47
CA ILE A 394 -38.31 37.98 22.79
C ILE A 394 -37.48 38.76 21.75
N LEU A 395 -38.11 39.64 20.96
CA LEU A 395 -37.40 40.45 19.98
C LEU A 395 -36.39 41.43 20.64
N ALA A 396 -36.69 41.95 21.83
CA ALA A 396 -35.77 42.80 22.58
C ALA A 396 -34.54 42.01 23.07
N GLU A 397 -34.73 40.77 23.50
CA GLU A 397 -33.64 39.85 23.85
C GLU A 397 -32.80 39.48 22.62
N VAL A 398 -33.45 39.13 21.51
CA VAL A 398 -32.78 38.88 20.22
C VAL A 398 -31.92 40.07 19.80
N LYS A 399 -32.46 41.31 19.90
CA LYS A 399 -31.72 42.56 19.63
C LYS A 399 -30.49 42.70 20.51
N THR A 400 -30.66 42.48 21.81
CA THR A 400 -29.58 42.56 22.80
C THR A 400 -28.47 41.56 22.48
N LYS A 401 -28.84 40.28 22.34
CA LYS A 401 -27.91 39.19 22.04
C LYS A 401 -27.21 39.32 20.69
N GLY A 402 -27.91 39.82 19.68
CA GLY A 402 -27.30 40.06 18.36
C GLY A 402 -26.31 41.22 18.36
N GLU A 403 -26.52 42.24 19.19
CA GLU A 403 -25.50 43.29 19.40
C GLU A 403 -24.32 42.78 20.25
N GLU A 404 -24.54 41.88 21.21
CA GLU A 404 -23.46 41.17 21.93
C GLU A 404 -22.59 40.35 20.95
N VAL A 405 -23.19 39.55 20.07
CA VAL A 405 -22.45 38.81 19.02
C VAL A 405 -21.66 39.77 18.14
N LYS A 406 -22.28 40.87 17.71
CA LYS A 406 -21.62 41.87 16.87
C LYS A 406 -20.47 42.58 17.60
N ALA A 407 -20.56 42.76 18.91
CA ALA A 407 -19.47 43.30 19.70
C ALA A 407 -18.31 42.29 19.82
N LEU A 408 -18.61 41.02 20.10
CA LEU A 408 -17.61 39.95 20.16
C LEU A 408 -16.89 39.74 18.82
N LEU A 409 -17.60 39.83 17.70
CA LEU A 409 -16.97 39.70 16.38
C LEU A 409 -15.93 40.80 16.08
N LYS A 410 -15.96 41.92 16.81
CA LYS A 410 -15.00 43.02 16.67
C LYS A 410 -13.83 42.94 17.66
N THR A 411 -13.85 42.00 18.61
CA THR A 411 -12.71 41.82 19.52
C THR A 411 -11.55 41.17 18.76
N SER A 412 -10.31 41.52 19.14
CA SER A 412 -9.10 40.92 18.57
C SER A 412 -8.22 40.44 19.74
N PRO A 413 -8.00 39.12 19.90
CA PRO A 413 -8.54 38.02 19.08
C PRO A 413 -10.05 37.84 19.26
N VAL A 414 -10.70 37.23 18.27
CA VAL A 414 -12.12 36.85 18.39
C VAL A 414 -12.21 35.62 19.28
N ASP A 415 -13.07 35.68 20.30
CA ASP A 415 -13.39 34.53 21.15
C ASP A 415 -14.43 33.63 20.43
N GLU A 416 -13.95 32.58 19.78
CA GLU A 416 -14.78 31.67 19.00
C GLU A 416 -15.83 30.94 19.85
N GLU A 417 -15.46 30.54 21.06
CA GLU A 417 -16.36 29.80 21.94
C GLU A 417 -17.50 30.69 22.44
N ALA A 418 -17.18 31.93 22.83
CA ALA A 418 -18.18 32.90 23.25
C ALA A 418 -19.14 33.28 22.09
N VAL A 419 -18.61 33.49 20.88
CA VAL A 419 -19.42 33.77 19.70
C VAL A 419 -20.37 32.60 19.40
N MET A 420 -19.89 31.36 19.44
CA MET A 420 -20.72 30.18 19.17
C MET A 420 -21.80 29.98 20.25
N SER A 421 -21.48 30.22 21.53
CA SER A 421 -22.46 30.17 22.61
C SER A 421 -23.60 31.17 22.40
N LEU A 422 -23.29 32.43 22.10
CA LEU A 422 -24.32 33.45 21.86
C LEU A 422 -25.14 33.19 20.59
N LEU A 423 -24.55 32.60 19.55
CA LEU A 423 -25.30 32.19 18.35
C LEU A 423 -26.30 31.07 18.65
N GLN A 424 -25.97 30.16 19.57
CA GLN A 424 -26.90 29.13 20.02
C GLN A 424 -28.06 29.75 20.83
N GLU A 425 -27.78 30.68 21.73
CA GLU A 425 -28.82 31.44 22.45
C GLU A 425 -29.74 32.21 21.49
N LEU A 426 -29.19 32.81 20.44
CA LEU A 426 -29.97 33.50 19.40
C LEU A 426 -30.88 32.55 18.61
N GLU A 427 -30.41 31.34 18.33
CA GLU A 427 -31.20 30.32 17.65
C GLU A 427 -32.36 29.86 18.54
N ASP A 428 -32.11 29.66 19.84
CA ASP A 428 -33.16 29.31 20.81
C ASP A 428 -34.22 30.42 20.92
N LEU A 429 -33.80 31.69 20.97
CA LEU A 429 -34.71 32.84 20.97
C LEU A 429 -35.50 32.96 19.66
N ARG A 430 -34.88 32.64 18.52
CA ARG A 430 -35.57 32.60 17.22
C ARG A 430 -36.67 31.53 17.23
N GLN A 431 -36.38 30.34 17.74
CA GLN A 431 -37.38 29.27 17.86
C GLN A 431 -38.54 29.70 18.76
N GLN A 432 -38.24 30.27 19.94
CA GLN A 432 -39.26 30.80 20.84
C GLN A 432 -40.14 31.87 20.18
N PHE A 433 -39.54 32.75 19.36
CA PHE A 433 -40.29 33.76 18.60
C PHE A 433 -41.26 33.12 17.60
N GLU A 434 -40.80 32.12 16.84
CA GLU A 434 -41.59 31.41 15.84
C GLU A 434 -42.72 30.58 16.48
N ASP A 435 -42.44 29.89 17.58
CA ASP A 435 -43.42 29.13 18.35
C ASP A 435 -44.52 30.06 18.89
N ARG A 436 -44.12 31.15 19.55
CA ARG A 436 -45.06 32.12 20.11
C ARG A 436 -45.87 32.83 19.03
N ARG A 437 -45.27 33.10 17.86
CA ARG A 437 -45.99 33.67 16.72
C ARG A 437 -47.07 32.71 16.23
N SER A 438 -46.74 31.43 16.09
CA SER A 438 -47.64 30.38 15.60
C SER A 438 -48.82 30.17 16.55
N GLU A 439 -48.57 30.16 17.86
CA GLU A 439 -49.62 30.15 18.89
C GLU A 439 -50.57 31.35 18.76
N LEU A 440 -50.03 32.56 18.52
CA LEU A 440 -50.82 33.79 18.43
C LEU A 440 -51.61 33.91 17.13
N THR A 441 -51.11 33.38 16.02
CA THR A 441 -51.85 33.39 14.74
C THR A 441 -52.87 32.27 14.65
N GLY A 442 -52.77 31.24 15.50
CA GLY A 442 -53.51 30.00 15.30
C GLY A 442 -53.09 29.28 14.01
N ASP A 443 -51.96 29.69 13.42
CA ASP A 443 -51.25 28.86 12.45
C ASP A 443 -50.48 27.80 13.25
N GLU A 444 -51.20 26.93 13.97
CA GLU A 444 -50.66 25.58 14.12
C GLU A 444 -50.47 25.11 12.69
N GLU A 445 -49.21 24.92 12.30
CA GLU A 445 -48.78 24.58 10.95
C GLU A 445 -49.70 23.48 10.43
N ALA A 446 -50.73 23.86 9.65
CA ALA A 446 -51.85 22.99 9.33
C ALA A 446 -51.22 21.77 8.69
N ARG A 447 -51.18 20.69 9.46
CA ARG A 447 -50.26 19.60 9.13
C ARG A 447 -50.74 19.09 7.78
N PRO A 448 -49.87 18.69 6.84
CA PRO A 448 -50.29 18.47 5.45
C PRO A 448 -51.46 17.47 5.28
N TRP A 449 -51.75 16.67 6.31
CA TRP A 449 -52.92 15.79 6.41
C TRP A 449 -54.26 16.44 6.84
N GLU A 450 -54.26 17.63 7.45
CA GLU A 450 -55.45 18.31 7.98
C GLU A 450 -56.30 18.98 6.90
N GLY A 451 -55.72 19.29 5.73
CA GLY A 451 -56.48 19.83 4.58
C GLY A 451 -57.30 18.81 3.79
N GLY A 452 -57.46 17.59 4.32
CA GLY A 452 -58.20 16.51 3.68
C GLY A 452 -57.50 15.94 2.43
N LYS A 453 -58.14 14.94 1.79
CA LYS A 453 -57.61 14.22 0.61
C LYS A 453 -57.19 15.11 -0.57
N GLN A 454 -57.61 16.38 -0.60
CA GLN A 454 -57.35 17.32 -1.70
C GLN A 454 -55.92 17.89 -1.70
N ASN A 455 -55.21 17.88 -0.57
CA ASN A 455 -53.84 18.37 -0.48
C ASN A 455 -52.78 17.32 -0.84
N PHE A 456 -53.18 16.05 -0.93
CA PHE A 456 -52.33 15.01 -1.50
C PHE A 456 -52.48 15.06 -3.01
N LYS A 457 -51.48 15.62 -3.72
CA LYS A 457 -51.33 15.29 -5.13
C LYS A 457 -51.21 13.77 -5.21
N ALA A 458 -52.14 13.12 -5.93
CA ALA A 458 -52.01 11.73 -6.26
C ALA A 458 -50.59 11.51 -6.78
N VAL A 459 -49.87 10.55 -6.18
CA VAL A 459 -48.53 10.20 -6.64
C VAL A 459 -48.68 9.78 -8.10
N GLU A 460 -48.29 10.66 -9.01
CA GLU A 460 -48.21 10.34 -10.44
C GLU A 460 -47.07 9.33 -10.56
N LEU A 461 -47.45 8.05 -10.57
CA LEU A 461 -46.51 6.99 -10.83
C LEU A 461 -45.91 7.22 -12.22
N PRO A 462 -44.57 7.09 -12.37
CA PRO A 462 -43.94 7.13 -13.68
C PRO A 462 -44.69 6.21 -14.63
N SER A 463 -44.93 6.64 -15.86
CA SER A 463 -45.79 5.95 -16.83
C SER A 463 -45.46 4.45 -17.05
N GLY A 464 -44.24 4.01 -16.73
CA GLY A 464 -43.81 2.61 -16.77
C GLY A 464 -44.13 1.74 -15.56
N LEU A 465 -44.66 2.29 -14.46
CA LEU A 465 -44.98 1.54 -13.23
C LEU A 465 -46.42 1.02 -13.18
N ASN A 466 -47.33 1.62 -13.95
CA ASN A 466 -48.73 1.20 -14.04
C ASN A 466 -48.92 -0.23 -14.61
N GLN A 467 -47.92 -0.77 -15.32
CA GLN A 467 -47.98 -2.14 -15.85
C GLN A 467 -47.73 -3.23 -14.79
N PHE A 468 -47.18 -2.87 -13.63
CA PHE A 468 -46.83 -3.83 -12.58
C PHE A 468 -47.84 -3.87 -11.42
N ILE A 469 -48.73 -2.89 -11.34
CA ILE A 469 -49.83 -2.89 -10.38
C ILE A 469 -51.00 -3.65 -11.01
N LYS A 470 -51.13 -4.94 -10.66
CA LYS A 470 -52.32 -5.72 -11.00
C LYS A 470 -53.55 -4.99 -10.45
N LYS A 471 -54.42 -4.50 -11.33
CA LYS A 471 -55.75 -4.04 -10.94
C LYS A 471 -56.45 -5.22 -10.25
N GLU A 472 -56.69 -5.11 -8.95
CA GLU A 472 -57.59 -6.06 -8.30
C GLU A 472 -58.96 -5.97 -8.98
N PRO A 473 -59.61 -7.12 -9.23
CA PRO A 473 -60.95 -7.13 -9.79
C PRO A 473 -61.88 -6.46 -8.79
N THR A 474 -62.59 -5.45 -9.28
CA THR A 474 -63.59 -4.69 -8.55
C THR A 474 -64.63 -5.67 -8.02
N SER A 475 -64.71 -5.84 -6.70
CA SER A 475 -65.72 -6.68 -6.07
C SER A 475 -67.08 -5.99 -6.17
N GLU A 476 -67.82 -6.32 -7.23
CA GLU A 476 -69.29 -6.34 -7.18
C GLU A 476 -69.69 -7.44 -6.19
N LEU A 477 -69.73 -7.11 -4.90
CA LEU A 477 -70.38 -7.90 -3.85
C LEU A 477 -70.21 -7.10 -2.56
N ILE A 478 -71.18 -6.25 -2.22
CA ILE A 478 -72.01 -6.32 -0.99
C ILE A 478 -73.24 -5.41 -1.26
N GLN A 479 -74.40 -6.05 -1.47
CA GLN A 479 -75.70 -5.53 -1.03
C GLN A 479 -75.91 -5.96 0.42
#